data_AF-A0A930SZ58-F1
#
_entry.id   AF-A0A930SZ58-F1
#
_cell.length_a   1.000
_cell.length_b   1.000
_cell.length_c   1.000
_cell.angle_alpha   90.00
_cell.angle_beta   90.00
_cell.angle_gamma   90.00
#
_symmetry.space_group_name_H-M   'P 1'
#
loop_
_entity.id
_entity.type
_entity.pdbx_description
1 polymer ?
#
loop_
_entity_poly.entity_id
_entity_poly.type
_entity_poly.pdbx_seq_one_letter_code
_entity_poly.pdbx_strand_id
1 'polypeptide(L)'
;MSNNSNWFEKTPQWIWGAFVPMFGGASLIFAGWKAKTNSWMAMGGGLIVGSLFMSSIFPPLMYLIWGGQVFLAFKFKQDYLIKTVPKGTKIPSSKIAQLLAEKRGQVDINNCSKDDIVYQLGLPIIYANDLEILRREGYFFTDIDELAEVAGIPEHLLQRIEPLIVFRYDLRKETDISWRRLNSYSVEELVNHGIDFESAKKIVSERTKNGQFNSLVDVLKRTKIPINVYRHLA
;
A
#
# COMPACT_ATOMS: atom_id res chain seq x y z
N MET A 1 -2.65 -26.91 3.09
CA MET A 1 -3.08 -26.61 1.72
C MET A 1 -3.33 -25.10 1.60
N SER A 2 -2.28 -24.30 1.38
CA SER A 2 -2.44 -22.85 1.15
C SER A 2 -2.87 -22.65 -0.30
N ASN A 3 -4.17 -22.47 -0.53
CA ASN A 3 -4.67 -22.10 -1.84
C ASN A 3 -4.27 -20.63 -2.10
N ASN A 4 -3.03 -20.44 -2.57
CA ASN A 4 -2.39 -19.15 -2.86
C ASN A 4 -2.97 -18.56 -4.15
N SER A 5 -4.29 -18.54 -4.28
CA SER A 5 -4.97 -17.91 -5.40
C SER A 5 -4.80 -16.39 -5.26
N ASN A 6 -3.92 -15.81 -6.08
CA ASN A 6 -3.73 -14.37 -6.22
C ASN A 6 -5.11 -13.72 -6.47
N TRP A 7 -5.61 -12.89 -5.55
CA TRP A 7 -6.95 -12.29 -5.64
C TRP A 7 -7.17 -11.61 -7.00
N PHE A 8 -6.13 -10.98 -7.53
CA PHE A 8 -6.13 -10.24 -8.78
C PHE A 8 -6.24 -11.11 -10.03
N GLU A 9 -6.09 -12.44 -9.91
CA GLU A 9 -6.21 -13.38 -11.04
C GLU A 9 -7.56 -14.11 -11.05
N LYS A 10 -8.30 -14.07 -9.93
CA LYS A 10 -9.59 -14.77 -9.79
C LYS A 10 -10.60 -14.31 -10.82
N THR A 11 -11.45 -15.21 -11.28
CA THR A 11 -12.66 -14.86 -12.05
C THR A 11 -13.83 -14.75 -11.06
N PRO A 12 -14.35 -13.53 -10.78
CA PRO A 12 -15.48 -13.36 -9.89
C PRO A 12 -16.73 -14.12 -10.34
N GLN A 13 -17.53 -14.59 -9.37
CA GLN A 13 -18.75 -15.37 -9.66
C GLN A 13 -19.76 -14.62 -10.56
N TRP A 14 -19.84 -13.29 -10.45
CA TRP A 14 -20.76 -12.49 -11.26
C TRP A 14 -20.45 -12.55 -12.77
N ILE A 15 -19.21 -12.85 -13.17
CA ILE A 15 -18.85 -13.00 -14.59
C ILE A 15 -19.58 -14.20 -15.20
N TRP A 16 -19.76 -15.29 -14.44
CA TRP A 16 -20.51 -16.45 -14.92
C TRP A 16 -21.98 -16.13 -15.20
N GLY A 17 -22.56 -15.20 -14.45
CA GLY A 17 -23.91 -14.71 -14.72
C GLY A 17 -24.03 -13.93 -16.05
N ALA A 18 -22.93 -13.38 -16.56
CA ALA A 18 -22.90 -12.74 -17.89
C ALA A 18 -22.97 -13.74 -19.05
N PHE A 19 -22.61 -15.00 -18.83
CA PHE A 19 -22.78 -16.06 -19.84
C PHE A 19 -24.24 -16.49 -20.02
N VAL A 20 -25.14 -16.08 -19.13
CA VAL A 20 -26.57 -16.32 -19.29
C VAL A 20 -27.23 -15.06 -19.89
N PRO A 21 -27.78 -15.12 -21.11
CA PRO A 21 -28.29 -13.94 -21.82
C PRO A 21 -29.28 -13.06 -21.04
N MET A 22 -30.14 -13.67 -20.23
CA MET A 22 -31.11 -12.94 -19.40
C MET A 22 -30.49 -12.31 -18.13
N PHE A 23 -29.36 -12.82 -17.65
CA PHE A 23 -28.75 -12.38 -16.38
C PHE A 23 -27.53 -11.48 -16.56
N GLY A 24 -27.08 -11.21 -17.78
CA GLY A 24 -25.89 -10.37 -18.01
C GLY A 24 -26.03 -8.94 -17.46
N GLY A 25 -27.15 -8.29 -17.72
CA GLY A 25 -27.43 -6.97 -17.15
C GLY A 25 -27.53 -6.97 -15.62
N ALA A 26 -28.23 -7.96 -15.03
CA ALA A 26 -28.36 -8.10 -13.58
C ALA A 26 -27.01 -8.40 -12.91
N SER A 27 -26.17 -9.20 -13.54
CA SER A 27 -24.81 -9.51 -13.07
C SER A 27 -23.92 -8.28 -13.05
N LEU A 28 -24.04 -7.42 -14.06
CA LEU A 28 -23.31 -6.15 -14.10
C LEU A 28 -23.82 -5.16 -13.04
N ILE A 29 -25.12 -5.12 -12.77
CA ILE A 29 -25.69 -4.34 -11.65
C ILE A 29 -25.11 -4.83 -10.32
N PHE A 30 -25.12 -6.13 -10.07
CA PHE A 30 -24.56 -6.71 -8.85
C PHE A 30 -23.07 -6.37 -8.69
N ALA A 31 -22.29 -6.47 -9.76
CA ALA A 31 -20.88 -6.08 -9.77
C ALA A 31 -20.70 -4.58 -9.46
N GLY A 32 -21.52 -3.72 -10.07
CA GLY A 32 -21.54 -2.28 -9.85
C GLY A 32 -21.87 -1.90 -8.41
N TRP A 33 -22.88 -2.53 -7.82
CA TRP A 33 -23.26 -2.31 -6.42
C TRP A 33 -22.11 -2.67 -5.46
N LYS A 34 -21.53 -3.86 -5.63
CA LYS A 34 -20.42 -4.33 -4.77
C LYS A 34 -19.13 -3.53 -4.96
N ALA A 35 -18.87 -3.04 -6.17
CA ALA A 35 -17.76 -2.13 -6.47
C ALA A 35 -18.09 -0.64 -6.27
N LYS A 36 -19.27 -0.31 -5.73
CA LYS A 36 -19.76 1.07 -5.53
C LYS A 36 -19.60 1.97 -6.76
N THR A 37 -19.94 1.45 -7.94
CA THR A 37 -19.75 2.13 -9.23
C THR A 37 -21.08 2.32 -9.95
N ASN A 38 -21.62 3.54 -9.89
CA ASN A 38 -22.96 3.88 -10.42
C ASN A 38 -23.08 3.68 -11.94
N SER A 39 -22.02 3.96 -12.70
CA SER A 39 -22.03 3.78 -14.15
C SER A 39 -22.25 2.32 -14.55
N TRP A 40 -21.73 1.36 -13.79
CA TRP A 40 -21.93 -0.07 -14.06
C TRP A 40 -23.35 -0.50 -13.77
N MET A 41 -23.94 0.01 -12.68
CA MET A 41 -25.35 -0.21 -12.38
C MET A 41 -26.25 0.36 -13.48
N ALA A 42 -25.97 1.58 -13.96
CA ALA A 42 -26.70 2.21 -15.04
C ALA A 42 -26.58 1.43 -16.36
N MET A 43 -25.36 1.01 -16.75
CA MET A 43 -25.14 0.17 -17.93
C MET A 43 -25.88 -1.17 -17.83
N GLY A 44 -25.83 -1.83 -16.68
CA GLY A 44 -26.55 -3.08 -16.46
C GLY A 44 -28.07 -2.92 -16.57
N GLY A 45 -28.64 -1.85 -16.01
CA GLY A 45 -30.06 -1.52 -16.15
C GLY A 45 -30.45 -1.22 -17.61
N GLY A 46 -29.64 -0.44 -18.31
CA GLY A 46 -29.83 -0.15 -19.74
C GLY A 46 -29.79 -1.41 -20.60
N LEU A 47 -28.90 -2.35 -20.31
CA LEU A 47 -28.82 -3.64 -20.99
C LEU A 47 -30.08 -4.50 -20.78
N ILE A 48 -30.67 -4.50 -19.58
CA ILE A 48 -31.93 -5.21 -19.30
C ILE A 48 -33.07 -4.61 -20.12
N VAL A 49 -33.25 -3.28 -20.02
CA VAL A 49 -34.32 -2.57 -20.73
C VAL A 49 -34.16 -2.74 -22.25
N GLY A 50 -32.95 -2.57 -22.77
CA GLY A 50 -32.65 -2.75 -24.19
C GLY A 50 -32.91 -4.17 -24.67
N SER A 51 -32.57 -5.19 -23.87
CA SER A 51 -32.83 -6.60 -24.22
C SER A 51 -34.33 -6.91 -24.29
N LEU A 52 -35.12 -6.40 -23.34
CA LEU A 52 -36.59 -6.59 -23.33
C LEU A 52 -37.28 -5.90 -24.51
N PHE A 53 -36.79 -4.72 -24.92
CA PHE A 53 -37.33 -4.01 -26.07
C PHE A 53 -36.92 -4.67 -27.39
N MET A 54 -35.65 -5.07 -27.51
CA MET A 54 -35.11 -5.67 -28.74
C MET A 54 -35.59 -7.10 -29.00
N SER A 55 -35.92 -7.88 -27.95
CA SER A 55 -36.47 -9.23 -28.12
C SER A 55 -37.78 -9.26 -28.92
N SER A 56 -38.55 -8.16 -28.89
CA SER A 56 -39.83 -8.05 -29.57
C SER A 56 -39.71 -7.53 -31.02
N ILE A 57 -38.61 -6.87 -31.36
CA ILE A 57 -38.44 -6.14 -32.63
C ILE A 57 -37.49 -6.87 -33.57
N PHE A 58 -36.33 -7.33 -33.06
CA PHE A 58 -35.32 -7.99 -33.88
C PHE A 58 -34.57 -9.07 -33.09
N PRO A 59 -35.16 -10.28 -32.97
CA PRO A 59 -34.63 -11.37 -32.14
C PRO A 59 -33.15 -11.74 -32.38
N PRO A 60 -32.60 -11.72 -33.62
CA PRO A 60 -31.19 -12.05 -33.85
C PRO A 60 -30.20 -11.09 -33.15
N LEU A 61 -30.61 -9.84 -32.89
CA LEU A 61 -29.77 -8.84 -32.21
C LEU A 61 -29.48 -9.22 -30.75
N MET A 62 -30.32 -10.05 -30.14
CA MET A 62 -30.12 -10.54 -28.78
C MET A 62 -28.78 -11.25 -28.60
N TYR A 63 -28.34 -12.02 -29.61
CA TYR A 63 -27.05 -12.71 -29.54
C TYR A 63 -25.86 -11.75 -29.64
N LEU A 64 -26.00 -10.64 -30.37
CA LEU A 64 -24.99 -9.58 -30.43
C LEU A 64 -24.92 -8.80 -29.11
N ILE A 65 -26.08 -8.47 -28.54
CA ILE A 65 -26.16 -7.83 -27.21
C ILE A 65 -25.54 -8.74 -26.15
N TRP A 66 -25.84 -10.03 -26.17
CA TRP A 66 -25.26 -11.01 -25.25
C TRP A 66 -23.73 -11.12 -25.41
N GLY A 67 -23.22 -11.21 -26.64
CA GLY A 67 -21.77 -11.17 -26.88
C GLY A 67 -21.11 -9.90 -26.32
N GLY A 68 -21.77 -8.75 -26.49
CA GLY A 68 -21.36 -7.48 -25.88
C GLY A 68 -21.37 -7.49 -24.35
N GLN A 69 -22.36 -8.14 -23.71
CA GLN A 69 -22.43 -8.29 -22.26
C GLN A 69 -21.27 -9.12 -21.71
N VAL A 70 -20.95 -10.26 -22.35
CA VAL A 70 -19.81 -11.09 -21.96
C VAL A 70 -18.51 -10.30 -22.09
N PHE A 71 -18.32 -9.57 -23.20
CA PHE A 71 -17.16 -8.71 -23.40
C PHE A 71 -17.03 -7.64 -22.29
N LEU A 72 -18.12 -6.94 -21.96
CA LEU A 72 -18.12 -5.94 -20.89
C LEU A 72 -17.80 -6.55 -19.52
N ALA A 73 -18.27 -7.77 -19.24
CA ALA A 73 -17.98 -8.47 -17.99
C ALA A 73 -16.47 -8.72 -17.83
N PHE A 74 -15.79 -9.20 -18.87
CA PHE A 74 -14.34 -9.37 -18.84
C PHE A 74 -13.59 -8.03 -18.80
N LYS A 75 -14.08 -7.01 -19.51
CA LYS A 75 -13.51 -5.65 -19.45
C LYS A 75 -13.53 -5.08 -18.03
N PHE A 76 -14.63 -5.25 -17.29
CA PHE A 76 -14.76 -4.73 -15.92
C PHE A 76 -14.22 -5.67 -14.83
N LYS A 77 -13.79 -6.89 -15.18
CA LYS A 77 -13.22 -7.87 -14.24
C LYS A 77 -12.12 -7.26 -13.38
N GLN A 78 -11.13 -6.63 -14.00
CA GLN A 78 -9.95 -6.13 -13.31
C GLN A 78 -10.29 -4.97 -12.37
N ASP A 79 -11.05 -4.00 -12.85
CA ASP A 79 -11.55 -2.88 -12.03
C ASP A 79 -12.37 -3.38 -10.83
N TYR A 80 -13.19 -4.41 -11.03
CA TYR A 80 -13.98 -5.00 -9.96
C TYR A 80 -13.08 -5.59 -8.88
N LEU A 81 -12.06 -6.37 -9.27
CA LEU A 81 -11.12 -6.97 -8.33
C LEU A 81 -10.34 -5.91 -7.55
N ILE A 82 -9.90 -4.84 -8.21
CA ILE A 82 -9.19 -3.73 -7.57
C ILE A 82 -10.11 -3.00 -6.58
N LYS A 83 -11.32 -2.65 -6.99
CA LYS A 83 -12.29 -1.93 -6.13
C LYS A 83 -12.81 -2.78 -4.97
N THR A 84 -12.80 -4.11 -5.10
CA THR A 84 -13.32 -5.02 -4.08
C THR A 84 -12.24 -5.82 -3.35
N VAL A 85 -10.96 -5.47 -3.51
CA VAL A 85 -9.87 -6.21 -2.85
C VAL A 85 -10.04 -6.22 -1.32
N PRO A 86 -9.97 -7.41 -0.69
CA PRO A 86 -9.98 -7.54 0.76
C PRO A 86 -8.78 -6.84 1.40
N LYS A 87 -8.97 -6.33 2.62
CA LYS A 87 -7.90 -5.76 3.44
C LYS A 87 -6.80 -6.79 3.68
N GLY A 88 -5.53 -6.38 3.60
CA GLY A 88 -4.37 -7.25 3.88
C GLY A 88 -4.03 -8.24 2.77
N THR A 89 -4.65 -8.10 1.60
CA THR A 89 -4.27 -8.88 0.42
C THR A 89 -2.85 -8.50 0.00
N LYS A 90 -1.98 -9.50 -0.18
CA LYS A 90 -0.62 -9.27 -0.68
C LYS A 90 -0.67 -8.68 -2.09
N ILE A 91 0.02 -7.57 -2.28
CA ILE A 91 0.15 -6.91 -3.57
C ILE A 91 1.18 -7.71 -4.38
N PRO A 92 0.85 -8.22 -5.58
CA PRO A 92 1.74 -9.11 -6.31
C PRO A 92 2.77 -8.36 -7.17
N SER A 93 2.44 -7.16 -7.64
CA SER A 93 3.28 -6.41 -8.57
C SER A 93 3.04 -4.90 -8.49
N SER A 94 4.04 -4.13 -8.93
CA SER A 94 3.96 -2.65 -9.01
C SER A 94 2.82 -2.19 -9.94
N LYS A 95 2.53 -2.91 -11.03
CA LYS A 95 1.38 -2.61 -11.90
C LYS A 95 0.04 -2.65 -11.16
N ILE A 96 -0.16 -3.63 -10.27
CA ILE A 96 -1.37 -3.70 -9.45
C ILE A 96 -1.38 -2.58 -8.40
N ALA A 97 -0.22 -2.23 -7.84
CA ALA A 97 -0.09 -1.08 -6.94
C ALA A 97 -0.46 0.24 -7.62
N GLN A 98 -0.02 0.48 -8.85
CA GLN A 98 -0.41 1.66 -9.65
C GLN A 98 -1.93 1.74 -9.83
N LEU A 99 -2.57 0.64 -10.23
CA LEU A 99 -4.02 0.63 -10.42
C LEU A 99 -4.78 0.80 -9.10
N LEU A 100 -4.27 0.24 -8.00
CA LEU A 100 -4.82 0.50 -6.67
C LEU A 100 -4.69 1.98 -6.29
N ALA A 101 -3.54 2.60 -6.54
CA ALA A 101 -3.31 4.01 -6.27
C ALA A 101 -4.27 4.91 -7.06
N GLU A 102 -4.47 4.60 -8.35
CA GLU A 102 -5.41 5.33 -9.21
C GLU A 102 -6.86 5.19 -8.75
N LYS A 103 -7.30 3.98 -8.37
CA LYS A 103 -8.71 3.69 -8.08
C LYS A 103 -9.11 3.88 -6.61
N ARG A 104 -8.17 3.74 -5.67
CA ARG A 104 -8.41 3.82 -4.23
C ARG A 104 -7.64 4.94 -3.53
N GLY A 105 -6.69 5.57 -4.21
CA GLY A 105 -5.84 6.62 -3.65
C GLY A 105 -4.53 6.06 -3.09
N GLN A 106 -3.65 7.00 -2.74
CA GLN A 106 -2.35 6.73 -2.13
C GLN A 106 -2.40 6.89 -0.61
N VAL A 107 -1.47 6.23 0.07
CA VAL A 107 -1.26 6.29 1.51
C VAL A 107 -0.16 7.30 1.81
N ASP A 108 -0.51 8.32 2.58
CA ASP A 108 0.47 9.27 3.10
C ASP A 108 1.21 8.66 4.29
N ILE A 109 2.48 8.30 4.09
CA ILE A 109 3.27 7.60 5.10
C ILE A 109 3.37 8.37 6.41
N ASN A 110 3.44 9.71 6.35
CA ASN A 110 3.59 10.54 7.53
C ASN A 110 2.29 10.66 8.34
N ASN A 111 1.13 10.55 7.70
CA ASN A 111 -0.17 10.79 8.35
C ASN A 111 -1.10 9.56 8.37
N CYS A 112 -0.65 8.40 7.88
CA CYS A 112 -1.45 7.18 7.85
C CYS A 112 -1.56 6.47 9.21
N SER A 113 -2.60 5.64 9.37
CA SER A 113 -2.73 4.75 10.52
C SER A 113 -1.89 3.47 10.35
N LYS A 114 -1.66 2.73 11.43
CA LYS A 114 -1.05 1.39 11.35
C LYS A 114 -1.84 0.44 10.47
N ASP A 115 -3.17 0.54 10.51
CA ASP A 115 -4.06 -0.26 9.68
C ASP A 115 -3.85 0.02 8.19
N ASP A 116 -3.55 1.27 7.82
CA ASP A 116 -3.27 1.60 6.42
C ASP A 116 -1.97 0.95 5.94
N ILE A 117 -0.93 0.98 6.78
CA ILE A 117 0.35 0.33 6.47
C ILE A 117 0.17 -1.18 6.30
N VAL A 118 -0.59 -1.83 7.20
CA VAL A 118 -0.78 -3.27 7.15
C VAL A 118 -1.73 -3.69 6.04
N TYR A 119 -2.89 -3.05 5.94
CA TYR A 119 -3.97 -3.52 5.09
C TYR A 119 -4.02 -2.89 3.71
N GLN A 120 -3.56 -1.65 3.55
CA GLN A 120 -3.53 -0.96 2.25
C GLN A 120 -2.19 -1.15 1.55
N LEU A 121 -1.07 -1.01 2.26
CA LEU A 121 0.26 -1.25 1.69
C LEU A 121 0.66 -2.73 1.72
N GLY A 122 -0.02 -3.56 2.52
CA GLY A 122 0.30 -4.99 2.63
C GLY A 122 1.64 -5.25 3.32
N LEU A 123 2.14 -4.29 4.11
CA LEU A 123 3.38 -4.44 4.87
C LEU A 123 3.13 -5.22 6.18
N PRO A 124 4.08 -6.08 6.60
CA PRO A 124 4.03 -6.72 7.91
C PRO A 124 3.84 -5.71 9.07
N ILE A 125 3.11 -6.13 10.11
CA ILE A 125 2.84 -5.33 11.31
C ILE A 125 4.12 -4.81 12.00
N ILE A 126 5.24 -5.54 11.86
CA ILE A 126 6.53 -5.13 12.41
C ILE A 126 6.97 -3.79 11.82
N TYR A 127 6.90 -3.62 10.50
CA TYR A 127 7.24 -2.35 9.85
C TYR A 127 6.21 -1.26 10.17
N ALA A 128 4.93 -1.61 10.31
CA ALA A 128 3.92 -0.64 10.72
C ALA A 128 4.19 -0.06 12.12
N ASN A 129 4.64 -0.90 13.06
CA ASN A 129 5.05 -0.45 14.39
C ASN A 129 6.31 0.40 14.33
N ASP A 130 7.29 0.02 13.52
CA ASP A 130 8.56 0.75 13.39
C ASP A 130 8.35 2.16 12.81
N LEU A 131 7.53 2.27 11.77
CA LEU A 131 7.13 3.56 11.20
C LEU A 131 6.32 4.42 12.19
N GLU A 132 5.46 3.81 13.00
CA GLU A 132 4.74 4.54 14.04
C GLU A 132 5.70 5.08 15.12
N ILE A 133 6.66 4.28 15.57
CA ILE A 133 7.66 4.69 16.56
C ILE A 133 8.48 5.87 16.02
N LEU A 134 9.01 5.77 14.79
CA LEU A 134 9.78 6.85 14.18
C LEU A 134 8.98 8.16 14.09
N ARG A 135 7.72 8.08 13.66
CA ARG A 135 6.85 9.26 13.58
C ARG A 135 6.54 9.87 14.95
N ARG A 136 6.38 9.05 16.00
CA ARG A 136 6.19 9.52 17.39
C ARG A 136 7.44 10.20 17.95
N GLU A 137 8.61 9.71 17.59
CA GLU A 137 9.91 10.35 17.89
C GLU A 137 10.15 11.61 17.03
N GLY A 138 9.21 11.95 16.16
CA GLY A 138 9.22 13.16 15.35
C GLY A 138 9.94 13.02 14.00
N TYR A 139 10.35 11.82 13.59
CA TYR A 139 10.90 11.59 12.25
C TYR A 139 9.84 11.84 11.18
N PHE A 140 10.26 12.46 10.09
CA PHE A 140 9.38 12.79 8.97
C PHE A 140 10.01 12.25 7.68
N PHE A 141 9.26 11.43 6.95
CA PHE A 141 9.73 10.82 5.72
C PHE A 141 9.48 11.73 4.52
N THR A 142 10.46 11.87 3.65
CA THR A 142 10.44 12.74 2.47
C THR A 142 10.56 11.94 1.18
N ASP A 143 11.20 10.78 1.24
CA ASP A 143 11.38 9.89 0.11
C ASP A 143 11.26 8.41 0.50
N ILE A 144 11.25 7.55 -0.52
CA ILE A 144 11.11 6.10 -0.35
C ILE A 144 12.40 5.42 0.10
N ASP A 145 13.56 6.00 -0.19
CA ASP A 145 14.86 5.44 0.18
C ASP A 145 15.03 5.51 1.70
N GLU A 146 14.51 6.55 2.36
CA GLU A 146 14.42 6.64 3.81
C GLU A 146 13.62 5.49 4.44
N LEU A 147 12.61 4.94 3.75
CA LEU A 147 11.90 3.77 4.26
C LEU A 147 12.81 2.52 4.30
N ALA A 148 13.75 2.41 3.37
CA ALA A 148 14.76 1.37 3.42
C ALA A 148 15.81 1.66 4.49
N GLU A 149 16.39 2.85 4.46
CA GLU A 149 17.55 3.21 5.27
C GLU A 149 17.20 3.47 6.75
N VAL A 150 16.07 4.10 7.02
CA VAL A 150 15.68 4.58 8.36
C VAL A 150 14.75 3.58 9.03
N ALA A 151 13.75 3.07 8.30
CA ALA A 151 12.79 2.11 8.81
C ALA A 151 13.19 0.64 8.59
N GLY A 152 14.23 0.37 7.79
CA GLY A 152 14.73 -0.99 7.55
C GLY A 152 13.80 -1.83 6.68
N ILE A 153 12.96 -1.21 5.85
CA ILE A 153 12.03 -1.93 4.98
C ILE A 153 12.79 -2.43 3.74
N PRO A 154 12.77 -3.74 3.42
CA PRO A 154 13.47 -4.27 2.25
C PRO A 154 13.04 -3.59 0.94
N GLU A 155 14.03 -3.20 0.11
CA GLU A 155 13.80 -2.51 -1.17
C GLU A 155 12.82 -3.24 -2.10
N HIS A 156 12.88 -4.57 -2.17
CA HIS A 156 11.97 -5.35 -3.01
C HIS A 156 10.49 -5.20 -2.60
N LEU A 157 10.21 -4.92 -1.31
CA LEU A 157 8.87 -4.60 -0.85
C LEU A 157 8.49 -3.19 -1.26
N LEU A 158 9.40 -2.23 -1.11
CA LEU A 158 9.22 -0.82 -1.46
C LEU A 158 8.96 -0.64 -2.95
N GLN A 159 9.79 -1.20 -3.84
CA GLN A 159 9.60 -1.16 -5.30
C GLN A 159 8.21 -1.66 -5.73
N ARG A 160 7.64 -2.60 -4.98
CA ARG A 160 6.32 -3.16 -5.28
C ARG A 160 5.17 -2.25 -4.86
N ILE A 161 5.35 -1.48 -3.78
CA ILE A 161 4.29 -0.66 -3.17
C ILE A 161 4.49 0.84 -3.40
N GLU A 162 5.63 1.25 -3.95
CA GLU A 162 5.99 2.64 -4.25
C GLU A 162 4.84 3.44 -4.89
N PRO A 163 4.10 2.93 -5.88
CA PRO A 163 3.01 3.70 -6.48
C PRO A 163 1.87 4.05 -5.50
N LEU A 164 1.73 3.29 -4.42
CA LEU A 164 0.72 3.49 -3.38
C LEU A 164 1.17 4.47 -2.30
N ILE A 165 2.44 4.84 -2.28
CA ILE A 165 3.01 5.70 -1.25
C ILE A 165 3.03 7.15 -1.76
N VAL A 166 2.74 8.07 -0.85
CA VAL A 166 2.98 9.50 -1.07
C VAL A 166 3.61 10.09 0.18
N PHE A 167 4.54 11.03 -0.02
CA PHE A 167 5.14 11.82 1.04
C PHE A 167 4.58 13.23 0.95
N ARG A 168 3.52 13.51 1.71
CA ARG A 168 2.97 14.87 1.74
C ARG A 168 3.82 15.70 2.67
N TYR A 169 4.33 16.81 2.15
CA TYR A 169 5.20 17.71 2.87
C TYR A 169 4.44 18.49 3.97
N ASP A 170 5.02 18.55 5.16
CA ASP A 170 4.59 19.40 6.26
C ASP A 170 5.79 20.24 6.73
N LEU A 171 5.78 21.53 6.38
CA LEU A 171 6.82 22.52 6.69
C LEU A 171 7.19 22.58 8.18
N ARG A 172 6.35 22.04 9.07
CA ARG A 172 6.56 22.09 10.53
C ARG A 172 7.44 20.95 11.06
N LYS A 173 7.80 19.96 10.24
CA LYS A 173 8.36 18.67 10.70
C LYS A 173 9.68 18.27 10.05
N GLU A 174 10.27 19.12 9.20
CA GLU A 174 11.54 18.84 8.53
C GLU A 174 12.68 18.69 9.53
N THR A 175 13.42 17.57 9.46
CA THR A 175 14.74 17.45 10.10
C THR A 175 15.65 16.58 9.28
N ASP A 176 16.82 17.11 9.00
CA ASP A 176 17.95 16.34 8.49
C ASP A 176 18.56 15.52 9.63
N ILE A 177 18.67 14.20 9.49
CA ILE A 177 19.21 13.31 10.53
C ILE A 177 20.23 12.35 9.93
N SER A 178 21.51 12.56 10.23
CA SER A 178 22.58 11.65 9.79
C SER A 178 22.95 10.66 10.90
N TRP A 179 22.09 9.66 11.10
CA TRP A 179 22.30 8.61 12.09
C TRP A 179 23.52 7.72 11.78
N ARG A 180 23.97 7.67 10.52
CA ARG A 180 25.11 6.84 10.10
C ARG A 180 26.41 7.22 10.81
N ARG A 181 26.57 8.48 11.23
CA ARG A 181 27.73 8.94 12.01
C ARG A 181 27.89 8.22 13.34
N LEU A 182 26.81 7.66 13.89
CA LEU A 182 26.85 6.84 15.10
C LEU A 182 27.68 5.56 14.91
N ASN A 183 27.80 5.06 13.68
CA ASN A 183 28.63 3.90 13.37
C ASN A 183 30.13 4.25 13.27
N SER A 184 30.47 5.51 12.94
CA SER A 184 31.85 5.95 12.73
C SER A 184 32.47 6.60 13.96
N TYR A 185 31.72 7.45 14.67
CA TYR A 185 32.28 8.25 15.77
C TYR A 185 32.63 7.43 17.00
N SER A 186 33.77 7.77 17.60
CA SER A 186 34.21 7.34 18.92
C SER A 186 33.38 7.98 20.05
N VAL A 187 33.55 7.51 21.28
CA VAL A 187 32.85 8.07 22.45
C VAL A 187 33.17 9.56 22.60
N GLU A 188 34.44 9.93 22.46
CA GLU A 188 34.90 11.32 22.58
C GLU A 188 34.32 12.20 21.46
N GLU A 189 34.30 11.72 20.22
CA GLU A 189 33.72 12.46 19.10
C GLU A 189 32.21 12.67 19.26
N LEU A 190 31.47 11.67 19.74
CA LEU A 190 30.04 11.80 20.03
C LEU A 190 29.79 12.83 21.14
N VAL A 191 30.62 12.82 22.20
CA VAL A 191 30.53 13.81 23.28
C VAL A 191 30.84 15.23 22.78
N ASN A 192 31.86 15.37 21.92
CA ASN A 192 32.21 16.65 21.30
C ASN A 192 31.09 17.21 20.42
N HIS A 193 30.22 16.36 19.88
CA HIS A 193 29.06 16.78 19.10
C HIS A 193 27.80 17.03 19.95
N GLY A 194 27.88 16.91 21.28
CA GLY A 194 26.77 17.27 22.18
C GLY A 194 25.94 16.09 22.69
N ILE A 195 26.38 14.84 22.47
CA ILE A 195 25.77 13.65 23.07
C ILE A 195 26.34 13.45 24.47
N ASP A 196 25.51 13.16 25.47
CA ASP A 196 26.01 12.91 26.82
C ASP A 196 26.91 11.66 26.88
N PHE A 197 27.84 11.64 27.83
CA PHE A 197 28.84 10.57 27.94
C PHE A 197 28.21 9.17 28.08
N GLU A 198 27.12 9.04 28.84
CA GLU A 198 26.45 7.76 29.06
C GLU A 198 25.78 7.26 27.77
N SER A 199 25.09 8.13 27.04
CA SER A 199 24.52 7.83 25.73
C SER A 199 25.60 7.47 24.71
N ALA A 200 26.68 8.26 24.62
CA ALA A 200 27.79 8.01 23.71
C ALA A 200 28.45 6.65 23.98
N LYS A 201 28.74 6.36 25.25
CA LYS A 201 29.29 5.07 25.68
C LYS A 201 28.37 3.91 25.35
N LYS A 202 27.05 4.07 25.56
CA LYS A 202 26.04 3.05 25.26
C LYS A 202 25.96 2.75 23.75
N ILE A 203 25.97 3.79 22.92
CA ILE A 203 25.96 3.67 21.45
C ILE A 203 27.18 2.87 20.97
N VAL A 204 28.38 3.26 21.41
CA VAL A 204 29.64 2.59 21.00
C VAL A 204 29.69 1.16 21.52
N SER A 205 29.28 0.92 22.76
CA SER A 205 29.21 -0.42 23.35
C SER A 205 28.27 -1.35 22.57
N GLU A 206 27.06 -0.88 22.25
CA GLU A 206 26.07 -1.65 21.50
C GLU A 206 26.54 -2.00 20.09
N ARG A 207 27.17 -1.07 19.35
CA ARG A 207 27.69 -1.37 18.01
C ARG A 207 28.93 -2.26 18.01
N THR A 208 29.74 -2.18 19.07
CA THR A 208 30.92 -3.06 19.23
C THR A 208 30.49 -4.49 19.53
N LYS A 209 29.44 -4.67 20.32
CA LYS A 209 28.94 -5.98 20.73
C LYS A 209 28.08 -6.67 19.66
N ASN A 210 27.16 -5.93 19.05
CA ASN A 210 26.11 -6.49 18.19
C ASN A 210 26.28 -6.11 16.70
N GLY A 211 27.40 -5.48 16.33
CA GLY A 211 27.68 -5.03 14.97
C GLY A 211 27.13 -3.62 14.68
N GLN A 212 27.41 -3.10 13.48
CA GLN A 212 26.96 -1.77 13.07
C GLN A 212 25.42 -1.66 13.10
N PHE A 213 24.91 -0.45 13.32
CA PHE A 213 23.49 -0.15 13.16
C PHE A 213 23.13 -0.14 11.69
N ASN A 214 22.02 -0.77 11.33
CA ASN A 214 21.56 -0.83 9.94
C ASN A 214 20.47 0.20 9.62
N SER A 215 19.84 0.77 10.65
CA SER A 215 18.79 1.78 10.50
C SER A 215 18.62 2.61 11.77
N LEU A 216 17.90 3.72 11.67
CA LEU A 216 17.57 4.57 12.81
C LEU A 216 16.71 3.83 13.85
N VAL A 217 15.79 2.99 13.39
CA VAL A 217 14.97 2.12 14.27
C VAL A 217 15.86 1.14 15.03
N ASP A 218 16.91 0.62 14.38
CA ASP A 218 17.85 -0.31 15.01
C ASP A 218 18.59 0.37 16.18
N VAL A 219 19.06 1.61 15.96
CA VAL A 219 19.67 2.45 17.02
C VAL A 219 18.71 2.57 18.19
N LEU A 220 17.46 3.00 17.94
CA LEU A 220 16.46 3.21 18.99
C LEU A 220 16.12 1.91 19.73
N LYS A 221 15.95 0.79 19.01
CA LYS A 221 15.58 -0.50 19.60
C LYS A 221 16.68 -1.05 20.49
N ARG A 222 17.94 -0.97 20.06
CA ARG A 222 19.11 -1.51 20.76
C ARG A 222 19.56 -0.62 21.90
N THR A 223 19.66 0.69 21.65
CA THR A 223 20.19 1.64 22.64
C THR A 223 19.12 2.21 23.56
N LYS A 224 17.84 2.20 23.18
CA LYS A 224 16.75 2.91 23.88
C LYS A 224 16.99 4.41 24.06
N ILE A 225 17.90 5.00 23.26
CA ILE A 225 18.19 6.43 23.29
C ILE A 225 17.23 7.14 22.32
N PRO A 226 16.48 8.14 22.77
CA PRO A 226 15.54 8.89 21.93
C PRO A 226 16.23 9.61 20.76
N ILE A 227 15.51 9.81 19.66
CA ILE A 227 16.11 10.34 18.41
C ILE A 227 16.62 11.78 18.61
N ASN A 228 15.96 12.57 19.43
CA ASN A 228 16.34 13.96 19.72
C ASN A 228 17.78 14.12 20.25
N VAL A 229 18.34 13.09 20.90
CA VAL A 229 19.68 13.12 21.49
C VAL A 229 20.76 13.19 20.41
N TYR A 230 20.54 12.60 19.25
CA TYR A 230 21.53 12.53 18.17
C TYR A 230 21.00 13.12 16.84
N ARG A 231 19.82 13.75 16.88
CA ARG A 231 19.17 14.37 15.72
C ARG A 231 20.01 15.47 15.08
N HIS A 232 20.83 16.16 15.87
CA HIS A 232 21.67 17.27 15.44
C HIS A 232 23.01 16.82 14.84
N LEU A 233 23.29 15.52 14.77
CA LEU A 233 24.42 15.00 14.03
C LEU A 233 24.13 15.16 12.53
N ALA A 234 24.38 16.35 12.00
CA ALA A 234 24.25 16.72 10.58
C ALA A 234 25.59 16.85 9.89
#